data_AF-A0A5C1AJD4-F1
#
_entry.id   AF-A0A5C1AJD4-F1
#
_cell.length_a   1.000
_cell.length_b   1.000
_cell.length_c   1.000
_cell.angle_alpha   90.00
_cell.angle_beta   90.00
_cell.angle_gamma   90.00
#
_symmetry.space_group_name_H-M   'P 1'
#
loop_
_entity.id
_entity.type
_entity.pdbx_description
1 polymer ?
#
loop_
_entity_poly.entity_id
_entity_poly.type
_entity_poly.pdbx_seq_one_letter_code
_entity_poly.pdbx_strand_id
1 'polypeptide(L)'
;MAEAPRLLTTNEPTGYAPYSVTAILALILTIVFMLTLGVLGILAFFSGQQLVEPLLLVLPAGVIVLAFAARRQIQNSEGTRAGLPFCNFAWWVAVLGGCGYAAYLVGRLIGVQQDTKDALVVWMTTLEKVNPIDTRTVDFHKAFQTTLDTGRQESVDVKPREAGKPVDPRDIEAVQKGFLEDTPGMIGVVRFRQIDLLRILHRNHEFQPKFTFDGLQSWQQDASGLRCKSAGTLVTPEGSYKLNFDMMRQIPTGSRPVWRVVAPTQGFVGGAKFTRYGQQILEVEAAGRSLVYDALLTVFARAPQVRPMLLQEFNQPGFQHFDFLKPLSGRAALMGAGASLPQEPPGYETQIKSQFFVPLDRLDATRDGDPREKFFAAWREGRIVQPGAILAESPDQAPIMTVTEKSIELRVPVEIQLPRTEASQSAARGAVVIVCDDAAFLAKLNDLRKSAAVDPLADPVAPKGDAAVPWKLRHIESDMHLVKSSRSKDNAPSGQAETPPGMPK
;
A
#
# COMPACT_ATOMS: atom_id res chain seq x y z
N MET A 1 84.25 -50.76 -4.10
CA MET A 1 83.25 -49.68 -3.97
C MET A 1 82.88 -49.59 -2.49
N ALA A 2 83.40 -48.58 -1.80
CA ALA A 2 83.22 -48.42 -0.35
C ALA A 2 81.93 -47.64 -0.07
N GLU A 3 81.05 -48.22 0.74
CA GLU A 3 79.82 -47.61 1.24
C GLU A 3 80.18 -46.45 2.18
N ALA A 4 79.72 -45.24 1.87
CA ALA A 4 80.01 -44.05 2.67
C ALA A 4 79.40 -44.21 4.09
N PRO A 5 80.15 -43.88 5.16
CA PRO A 5 79.69 -44.05 6.53
C PRO A 5 78.48 -43.14 6.79
N ARG A 6 77.34 -43.73 7.15
CA ARG A 6 76.18 -42.98 7.64
C ARG A 6 76.56 -42.39 8.99
N LEU A 7 76.66 -41.06 9.05
CA LEU A 7 76.82 -40.35 10.31
C LEU A 7 75.65 -40.71 11.24
N LEU A 8 75.99 -41.17 12.45
CA LEU A 8 75.04 -41.39 13.54
C LEU A 8 74.23 -40.11 13.72
N THR A 9 72.95 -40.15 13.38
CA THR A 9 71.98 -39.12 13.78
C THR A 9 71.97 -39.10 15.30
N THR A 10 72.66 -38.14 15.88
CA THR A 10 72.52 -37.81 17.30
C THR A 10 71.06 -37.50 17.55
N ASN A 11 70.39 -38.34 18.33
CA ASN A 11 69.09 -38.03 18.89
C ASN A 11 69.28 -36.78 19.77
N GLU A 12 69.11 -35.60 19.20
CA GLU A 12 69.01 -34.36 19.97
C GLU A 12 67.91 -34.59 21.01
N PRO A 13 68.19 -34.34 22.30
CA PRO A 13 67.15 -34.43 23.31
C PRO A 13 65.99 -33.54 22.86
N THR A 14 64.77 -34.06 22.94
CA THR A 14 63.51 -33.36 22.69
C THR A 14 63.38 -32.17 23.66
N GLY A 15 64.17 -31.14 23.41
CA GLY A 15 64.20 -29.90 24.14
C GLY A 15 62.90 -29.15 23.92
N TYR A 16 62.42 -28.50 24.97
CA TYR A 16 61.23 -27.66 24.94
C TYR A 16 61.24 -26.70 23.74
N ALA A 17 60.27 -26.83 22.85
CA ALA A 17 60.06 -25.93 21.71
C ALA A 17 58.94 -24.94 22.06
N PRO A 18 59.23 -23.63 22.25
CA PRO A 18 58.22 -22.66 22.62
C PRO A 18 57.17 -22.49 21.52
N TYR A 19 55.88 -22.44 21.91
CA TYR A 19 54.79 -22.13 20.99
C TYR A 19 54.72 -20.63 20.72
N SER A 20 54.45 -20.24 19.47
CA SER A 20 54.20 -18.83 19.14
C SER A 20 52.89 -18.36 19.79
N VAL A 21 52.93 -17.27 20.55
CA VAL A 21 51.74 -16.66 21.18
C VAL A 21 50.69 -16.31 20.12
N THR A 22 51.10 -15.85 18.94
CA THR A 22 50.20 -15.53 17.82
C THR A 22 49.46 -16.75 17.28
N ALA A 23 50.11 -17.93 17.28
CA ALA A 23 49.49 -19.19 16.88
C ALA A 23 48.42 -19.63 17.89
N ILE A 24 48.71 -19.48 19.19
CA ILE A 24 47.75 -19.78 20.26
C ILE A 24 46.54 -18.83 20.18
N LEU A 25 46.77 -17.53 19.99
CA LEU A 25 45.69 -16.56 19.83
C LEU A 25 44.81 -16.87 18.60
N ALA A 26 45.41 -17.24 17.47
CA ALA A 26 44.65 -17.66 16.28
C ALA A 26 43.78 -18.90 16.57
N LEU A 27 44.32 -19.89 17.29
CA LEU A 27 43.57 -21.08 17.70
C LEU A 27 42.42 -20.74 18.65
N ILE A 28 42.65 -19.92 19.67
CA ILE A 28 41.62 -19.47 20.62
C ILE A 28 40.49 -18.77 19.87
N LEU A 29 40.82 -17.82 18.97
CA LEU A 29 39.83 -17.09 18.20
C LEU A 29 39.03 -18.00 17.25
N THR A 30 39.67 -19.05 16.72
CA THR A 30 39.01 -20.09 15.92
C THR A 30 38.01 -20.88 16.74
N ILE A 31 38.38 -21.29 17.96
CA ILE A 31 37.49 -22.00 18.88
C ILE A 31 36.31 -21.11 19.25
N VAL A 32 36.54 -19.84 19.56
CA VAL A 32 35.48 -18.86 19.83
C VAL A 32 34.53 -18.75 18.64
N PHE A 33 35.05 -18.56 17.42
CA PHE A 33 34.24 -18.51 16.20
C PHE A 33 33.36 -19.76 16.03
N MET A 34 33.95 -20.95 16.16
CA MET A 34 33.23 -22.22 16.01
C MET A 34 32.15 -22.41 17.08
N LEU A 35 32.46 -22.07 18.34
CA LEU A 35 31.49 -22.14 19.44
C LEU A 35 30.35 -21.13 19.25
N THR A 36 30.66 -19.88 18.91
CA THR A 36 29.66 -18.85 18.66
C THR A 36 28.76 -19.24 17.49
N LEU A 37 29.32 -19.68 16.36
CA LEU A 37 28.55 -20.13 15.21
C LEU A 37 27.69 -21.36 15.55
N GLY A 38 28.24 -22.31 16.30
CA GLY A 38 27.52 -23.51 16.73
C GLY A 38 26.36 -23.19 17.68
N VAL A 39 26.59 -22.39 18.72
CA VAL A 39 25.56 -21.98 19.69
C VAL A 39 24.48 -21.16 19.00
N LEU A 40 24.85 -20.14 18.21
CA LEU A 40 23.87 -19.33 17.49
C LEU A 40 23.11 -20.14 16.44
N GLY A 41 23.76 -21.08 15.76
CA GLY A 41 23.12 -21.99 14.82
C GLY A 41 22.08 -22.90 15.49
N ILE A 42 22.41 -23.45 16.67
CA ILE A 42 21.50 -24.26 17.47
C ILE A 42 20.31 -23.41 17.97
N LEU A 43 20.57 -22.20 18.48
CA LEU A 43 19.51 -21.29 18.92
C LEU A 43 18.60 -20.85 17.76
N ALA A 44 19.17 -20.55 16.58
CA ALA A 44 18.42 -20.23 15.37
C ALA A 44 17.52 -21.40 14.94
N PHE A 45 18.05 -22.64 15.01
CA PHE A 45 17.27 -23.85 14.72
C PHE A 45 16.08 -24.02 15.67
N PHE A 46 16.28 -23.89 16.99
CA PHE A 46 15.19 -24.05 17.97
C PHE A 46 14.19 -22.90 17.97
N SER A 47 14.62 -21.69 17.64
CA SER A 47 13.74 -20.52 17.53
C SER A 47 13.00 -20.43 16.18
N GLY A 48 13.35 -21.28 15.21
CA GLY A 48 12.85 -21.16 13.83
C GLY A 48 13.31 -19.87 13.14
N GLN A 49 14.30 -19.17 13.70
CA GLN A 49 14.87 -17.96 13.15
C GLN A 49 16.06 -18.30 12.24
N GLN A 50 16.43 -17.37 11.36
CA GLN A 50 17.59 -17.55 10.48
C GLN A 50 18.79 -16.83 11.13
N LEU A 51 19.99 -17.39 11.00
CA LEU A 51 21.18 -16.82 11.61
C LEU A 51 21.77 -15.71 10.72
N VAL A 52 21.30 -14.48 10.89
CA VAL A 52 21.69 -13.33 10.07
C VAL A 52 22.52 -12.37 10.90
N GLU A 53 23.81 -12.68 11.08
CA GLU A 53 24.74 -11.81 11.79
C GLU A 53 26.01 -11.58 10.96
N PRO A 54 26.02 -10.55 10.08
CA PRO A 54 27.18 -10.24 9.25
C PRO A 54 28.45 -9.96 10.07
N LEU A 55 28.33 -9.48 11.30
CA LEU A 55 29.48 -9.18 12.16
C LEU A 55 30.22 -10.45 12.57
N LEU A 56 29.57 -11.63 12.51
CA LEU A 56 30.22 -12.90 12.80
C LEU A 56 31.36 -13.22 11.82
N LEU A 57 31.38 -12.61 10.62
CA LEU A 57 32.47 -12.73 9.65
C LEU A 57 33.75 -11.98 10.06
N VAL A 58 33.68 -11.08 11.05
CA VAL A 58 34.87 -10.39 11.59
C VAL A 58 35.79 -11.39 12.29
N LEU A 59 35.23 -12.41 12.96
CA LEU A 59 36.01 -13.43 13.67
C LEU A 59 36.91 -14.25 12.72
N PRO A 60 36.41 -14.92 11.65
CA PRO A 60 37.27 -15.67 10.75
C PRO A 60 38.24 -14.76 9.98
N ALA A 61 37.87 -13.52 9.66
CA ALA A 61 38.80 -12.55 9.07
C ALA A 61 39.98 -12.26 10.03
N GLY A 62 39.69 -12.05 11.32
CA GLY A 62 40.71 -11.90 12.36
C GLY A 62 41.60 -13.15 12.49
N VAL A 63 41.02 -14.36 12.45
CA VAL A 63 41.79 -15.61 12.47
C VAL A 63 42.73 -15.72 11.27
N ILE A 64 42.27 -15.38 10.07
CA ILE A 64 43.09 -15.40 8.84
C ILE A 64 44.31 -14.49 8.98
N VAL A 65 44.12 -13.26 9.48
CA VAL A 65 45.21 -12.30 9.72
C VAL A 65 46.19 -12.82 10.78
N LEU A 66 45.68 -13.33 11.91
CA LEU A 66 46.52 -13.87 12.99
C LEU A 66 47.29 -15.13 12.55
N ALA A 67 46.65 -16.04 11.83
CA ALA A 67 47.28 -17.24 11.31
C ALA A 67 48.38 -16.90 10.28
N PHE A 68 48.15 -15.89 9.43
CA PHE A 68 49.16 -15.39 8.50
C PHE A 68 50.36 -14.76 9.23
N ALA A 69 50.09 -13.89 10.21
CA ALA A 69 51.14 -13.27 11.03
C ALA A 69 51.96 -14.32 11.80
N ALA A 70 51.28 -15.29 12.41
CA ALA A 70 51.91 -16.40 13.11
C ALA A 70 52.78 -17.25 12.18
N ARG A 71 52.31 -17.55 10.95
CA ARG A 71 53.09 -18.29 9.96
C ARG A 71 54.36 -17.56 9.56
N ARG A 72 54.29 -16.23 9.34
CA ARG A 72 55.46 -15.40 9.04
C ARG A 72 56.45 -15.35 10.20
N GLN A 73 55.95 -15.22 11.44
CA GLN A 73 56.78 -15.22 12.64
C GLN A 73 57.50 -16.57 12.82
N ILE A 74 56.80 -17.69 12.61
CA ILE A 74 57.35 -19.05 12.72
C ILE A 74 58.39 -19.32 11.64
N GLN A 75 58.18 -18.85 10.41
CA GLN A 75 59.15 -18.97 9.33
C GLN A 75 60.47 -18.24 9.64
N ASN A 76 60.39 -17.11 10.34
CA ASN A 76 61.55 -16.32 10.73
C ASN A 76 62.21 -16.79 12.04
N SER A 77 61.63 -17.76 12.76
CA SER A 77 62.08 -18.17 14.10
C SER A 77 62.31 -19.68 14.19
N GLU A 78 63.56 -20.11 14.29
CA GLU A 78 63.94 -21.54 14.29
C GLU A 78 63.31 -22.35 15.44
N GLY A 79 63.04 -21.72 16.59
CA GLY A 79 62.52 -22.38 17.80
C GLY A 79 60.99 -22.54 17.90
N THR A 80 60.19 -22.01 16.97
CA THR A 80 58.71 -21.95 17.13
C THR A 80 57.92 -22.85 16.18
N ARG A 81 58.60 -23.79 15.51
CA ARG A 81 58.01 -24.67 14.48
C ARG A 81 56.86 -25.53 15.00
N ALA A 82 56.82 -25.83 16.30
CA ALA A 82 55.74 -26.58 16.94
C ALA A 82 54.35 -25.92 16.82
N GLY A 83 54.29 -24.60 16.57
CA GLY A 83 53.03 -23.86 16.37
C GLY A 83 52.40 -24.00 14.99
N LEU A 84 53.14 -24.51 13.99
CA LEU A 84 52.69 -24.54 12.60
C LEU A 84 51.40 -25.37 12.37
N PRO A 85 51.19 -26.54 13.02
CA PRO A 85 49.93 -27.28 12.88
C PRO A 85 48.72 -26.49 13.36
N PHE A 86 48.83 -25.74 14.47
CA PHE A 86 47.75 -24.91 14.99
C PHE A 86 47.39 -23.76 14.03
N CYS A 87 48.41 -23.11 13.46
CA CYS A 87 48.20 -22.08 12.43
C CYS A 87 47.49 -22.65 11.20
N ASN A 88 47.92 -23.82 10.71
CA ASN A 88 47.31 -24.45 9.54
C ASN A 88 45.86 -24.87 9.81
N PHE A 89 45.59 -25.43 10.97
CA PHE A 89 44.22 -25.78 11.38
C PHE A 89 43.34 -24.54 11.48
N ALA A 90 43.77 -23.53 12.23
CA ALA A 90 43.05 -22.26 12.39
C ALA A 90 42.78 -21.59 11.02
N TRP A 91 43.78 -21.57 10.14
CA TRP A 91 43.66 -21.07 8.78
C TRP A 91 42.56 -21.79 8.00
N TRP A 92 42.60 -23.12 7.94
CA TRP A 92 41.61 -23.88 7.16
C TRP A 92 40.21 -23.78 7.72
N VAL A 93 40.05 -23.80 9.05
CA VAL A 93 38.74 -23.65 9.69
C VAL A 93 38.18 -22.24 9.43
N ALA A 94 38.99 -21.19 9.55
CA ALA A 94 38.53 -19.83 9.29
C ALA A 94 38.20 -19.60 7.81
N VAL A 95 39.00 -20.14 6.88
CA VAL A 95 38.72 -20.02 5.45
C VAL A 95 37.47 -20.82 5.07
N LEU A 96 37.40 -22.11 5.40
CA LEU A 96 36.26 -22.95 5.01
C LEU A 96 34.99 -22.56 5.78
N GLY A 97 35.09 -22.33 7.08
CA GLY A 97 33.97 -21.92 7.92
C GLY A 97 33.49 -20.50 7.62
N GLY A 98 34.42 -19.55 7.43
CA GLY A 98 34.11 -18.18 7.05
C GLY A 98 33.49 -18.09 5.65
N CYS A 99 34.08 -18.76 4.65
CA CYS A 99 33.49 -18.82 3.30
C CYS A 99 32.15 -19.57 3.30
N GLY A 100 32.02 -20.65 4.07
CA GLY A 100 30.75 -21.37 4.21
C GLY A 100 29.64 -20.50 4.81
N TYR A 101 29.93 -19.75 5.87
CA TYR A 101 28.98 -18.83 6.48
C TYR A 101 28.66 -17.63 5.57
N ALA A 102 29.66 -17.07 4.88
CA ALA A 102 29.44 -16.02 3.89
C ALA A 102 28.55 -16.50 2.73
N ALA A 103 28.81 -17.70 2.19
CA ALA A 103 27.98 -18.32 1.16
C ALA A 103 26.55 -18.56 1.65
N TYR A 104 26.37 -18.97 2.91
CA TYR A 104 25.06 -19.07 3.55
C TYR A 104 24.32 -17.72 3.57
N LEU A 105 24.97 -16.64 4.02
CA LEU A 105 24.37 -15.30 4.06
C LEU A 105 23.96 -14.81 2.65
N VAL A 106 24.82 -15.01 1.64
CA VAL A 106 24.54 -14.66 0.25
C VAL A 106 23.37 -15.49 -0.29
N GLY A 107 23.37 -16.80 -0.05
CA GLY A 107 22.28 -17.69 -0.47
C GLY A 107 20.95 -17.29 0.16
N ARG A 108 20.96 -16.86 1.43
CA ARG A 108 19.76 -16.33 2.10
C ARG A 108 19.27 -15.03 1.50
N LEU A 109 20.17 -14.07 1.25
CA LEU A 109 19.81 -12.81 0.61
C LEU A 109 19.14 -13.03 -0.76
N ILE A 110 19.74 -13.89 -1.59
CA ILE A 110 19.20 -14.25 -2.90
C ILE A 110 17.83 -14.94 -2.76
N GLY A 111 17.70 -15.87 -1.81
CA GLY A 111 16.45 -16.56 -1.55
C GLY A 111 15.32 -15.61 -1.11
N VAL A 112 15.60 -14.69 -0.19
CA VAL A 112 14.64 -13.66 0.23
C VAL A 112 14.25 -12.75 -0.92
N GLN A 113 15.22 -12.32 -1.74
CA GLN A 113 14.96 -11.46 -2.90
C GLN A 113 14.07 -12.16 -3.93
N GLN A 114 14.33 -13.44 -4.23
CA GLN A 114 13.54 -14.22 -5.19
C GLN A 114 12.14 -14.50 -4.64
N ASP A 115 12.01 -14.94 -3.39
CA ASP A 115 10.71 -15.15 -2.71
C ASP A 115 9.86 -13.88 -2.71
N THR A 116 10.48 -12.72 -2.41
CA THR A 116 9.81 -11.41 -2.39
C THR A 116 9.36 -11.00 -3.78
N LYS A 117 10.22 -11.18 -4.79
CA LYS A 117 9.92 -10.90 -6.20
C LYS A 117 8.74 -11.73 -6.68
N ASP A 118 8.75 -13.03 -6.43
CA ASP A 118 7.71 -13.94 -6.90
C ASP A 118 6.36 -13.61 -6.23
N ALA A 119 6.36 -13.32 -4.93
CA ALA A 119 5.16 -12.88 -4.21
C ALA A 119 4.60 -11.55 -4.75
N LEU A 120 5.46 -10.56 -5.01
CA LEU A 120 5.02 -9.28 -5.58
C LEU A 120 4.49 -9.42 -6.99
N VAL A 121 5.15 -10.19 -7.85
CA VAL A 121 4.68 -10.40 -9.23
C VAL A 121 3.29 -11.04 -9.22
N VAL A 122 3.07 -12.07 -8.40
CA VAL A 122 1.75 -12.69 -8.26
C VAL A 122 0.69 -11.69 -7.78
N TRP A 123 1.03 -10.87 -6.78
CA TRP A 123 0.11 -9.86 -6.27
C TRP A 123 -0.19 -8.77 -7.31
N MET A 124 0.81 -8.27 -8.02
CA MET A 124 0.67 -7.28 -9.09
C MET A 124 -0.21 -7.81 -10.23
N THR A 125 0.01 -9.04 -10.68
CA THR A 125 -0.86 -9.68 -11.69
C THR A 125 -2.29 -9.88 -11.20
N THR A 126 -2.50 -10.02 -9.88
CA THR A 126 -3.84 -10.07 -9.30
C THR A 126 -4.46 -8.67 -9.33
N LEU A 127 -3.73 -7.64 -8.90
CA LEU A 127 -4.17 -6.24 -8.90
C LEU A 127 -4.56 -5.72 -10.29
N GLU A 128 -3.85 -6.13 -11.34
CA GLU A 128 -4.17 -5.78 -12.74
C GLU A 128 -5.59 -6.16 -13.16
N LYS A 129 -6.18 -7.19 -12.51
CA LYS A 129 -7.54 -7.67 -12.79
C LYS A 129 -8.60 -7.04 -11.90
N VAL A 130 -8.17 -6.29 -10.88
CA VAL A 130 -9.07 -5.73 -9.88
C VAL A 130 -9.75 -4.48 -10.43
N ASN A 131 -11.08 -4.46 -10.36
CA ASN A 131 -11.84 -3.23 -10.54
C ASN A 131 -12.10 -2.59 -9.16
N PRO A 132 -11.53 -1.42 -8.83
CA PRO A 132 -11.78 -0.74 -7.56
C PRO A 132 -13.25 -0.34 -7.38
N ILE A 133 -14.00 -0.14 -8.47
CA ILE A 133 -15.42 0.24 -8.39
C ILE A 133 -16.27 -0.95 -7.93
N ASP A 134 -15.93 -2.17 -8.38
CA ASP A 134 -16.63 -3.40 -8.02
C ASP A 134 -15.83 -4.22 -6.99
N THR A 135 -16.11 -3.92 -5.73
CA THR A 135 -15.49 -4.57 -4.57
C THR A 135 -15.97 -6.02 -4.38
N ARG A 136 -16.99 -6.49 -5.11
CA ARG A 136 -17.57 -7.82 -4.94
C ARG A 136 -16.91 -8.87 -5.83
N THR A 137 -15.90 -8.49 -6.59
CA THR A 137 -15.18 -9.41 -7.47
C THR A 137 -14.23 -10.30 -6.68
N VAL A 138 -14.10 -11.56 -7.11
CA VAL A 138 -13.18 -12.53 -6.48
C VAL A 138 -11.74 -12.03 -6.53
N ASP A 139 -11.34 -11.36 -7.62
CA ASP A 139 -9.99 -10.83 -7.77
C ASP A 139 -9.72 -9.66 -6.82
N PHE A 140 -10.71 -8.78 -6.57
CA PHE A 140 -10.60 -7.74 -5.54
C PHE A 140 -10.35 -8.37 -4.17
N HIS A 141 -11.14 -9.38 -3.79
CA HIS A 141 -11.00 -10.05 -2.51
C HIS A 141 -9.68 -10.80 -2.36
N LYS A 142 -9.20 -11.47 -3.40
CA LYS A 142 -7.88 -12.12 -3.41
C LYS A 142 -6.76 -11.10 -3.21
N ALA A 143 -6.78 -9.99 -3.95
CA ALA A 143 -5.78 -8.94 -3.80
C ALA A 143 -5.84 -8.32 -2.40
N PHE A 144 -7.04 -8.06 -1.87
CA PHE A 144 -7.25 -7.54 -0.53
C PHE A 144 -6.74 -8.51 0.56
N GLN A 145 -7.04 -9.80 0.43
CA GLN A 145 -6.64 -10.83 1.39
C GLN A 145 -5.11 -10.86 1.57
N THR A 146 -4.33 -10.67 0.51
CA THR A 146 -2.85 -10.60 0.64
C THR A 146 -2.35 -9.42 1.48
N THR A 147 -3.19 -8.44 1.78
CA THR A 147 -2.85 -7.32 2.68
C THR A 147 -3.23 -7.57 4.14
N LEU A 148 -4.03 -8.60 4.41
CA LEU A 148 -4.46 -8.99 5.76
C LEU A 148 -3.41 -9.84 6.49
N ASP A 149 -3.45 -9.80 7.81
CA ASP A 149 -2.66 -10.68 8.70
C ASP A 149 -2.96 -12.16 8.40
N THR A 150 -1.95 -13.04 8.48
CA THR A 150 -2.13 -14.44 8.06
C THR A 150 -3.23 -15.19 8.82
N GLY A 151 -3.39 -14.94 10.12
CA GLY A 151 -4.49 -15.52 10.89
C GLY A 151 -5.87 -15.09 10.39
N ARG A 152 -5.98 -13.89 9.80
CA ARG A 152 -7.20 -13.41 9.15
C ARG A 152 -7.34 -13.91 7.72
N GLN A 153 -6.23 -14.06 6.99
CA GLN A 153 -6.24 -14.64 5.65
C GLN A 153 -6.92 -16.02 5.65
N GLU A 154 -6.61 -16.86 6.64
CA GLU A 154 -7.24 -18.18 6.79
C GLU A 154 -8.74 -18.09 7.11
N SER A 155 -9.15 -17.10 7.93
CA SER A 155 -10.58 -16.89 8.25
C SER A 155 -11.39 -16.34 7.06
N VAL A 156 -10.71 -15.74 6.09
CA VAL A 156 -11.30 -15.05 4.92
C VAL A 156 -11.08 -15.86 3.66
N ASP A 157 -10.70 -17.13 3.77
CA ASP A 157 -10.35 -17.94 2.61
C ASP A 157 -11.56 -18.17 1.69
N VAL A 158 -11.72 -17.25 0.73
CA VAL A 158 -12.78 -17.25 -0.28
C VAL A 158 -12.43 -18.29 -1.34
N LYS A 159 -12.43 -19.56 -0.92
CA LYS A 159 -12.27 -20.68 -1.84
C LYS A 159 -13.62 -21.03 -2.44
N PRO A 160 -13.68 -21.28 -3.77
CA PRO A 160 -14.79 -22.02 -4.34
C PRO A 160 -15.01 -23.29 -3.54
N ARG A 161 -16.24 -23.52 -3.04
CA ARG A 161 -16.57 -24.75 -2.31
C ARG A 161 -16.30 -26.00 -3.15
N GLU A 162 -16.35 -25.86 -4.47
CA GLU A 162 -15.96 -26.88 -5.43
C GLU A 162 -15.14 -26.24 -6.56
N ALA A 163 -14.12 -26.96 -7.04
CA ALA A 163 -13.29 -26.52 -8.15
C ALA A 163 -14.16 -26.24 -9.40
N GLY A 164 -14.06 -25.02 -9.94
CA GLY A 164 -14.82 -24.59 -11.12
C GLY A 164 -16.18 -23.96 -10.84
N LYS A 165 -16.67 -23.96 -9.59
CA LYS A 165 -17.87 -23.19 -9.22
C LYS A 165 -17.51 -21.73 -8.89
N PRO A 166 -18.38 -20.76 -9.23
CA PRO A 166 -18.21 -19.39 -8.75
C PRO A 166 -18.31 -19.35 -7.22
N VAL A 167 -17.59 -18.41 -6.62
CA VAL A 167 -17.68 -18.12 -5.18
C VAL A 167 -19.11 -17.68 -4.84
N ASP A 168 -19.65 -18.15 -3.71
CA ASP A 168 -20.96 -17.72 -3.22
C ASP A 168 -20.91 -16.22 -2.86
N PRO A 169 -21.74 -15.36 -3.47
CA PRO A 169 -21.79 -13.93 -3.13
C PRO A 169 -22.01 -13.65 -1.64
N ARG A 170 -22.65 -14.56 -0.90
CA ARG A 170 -22.88 -14.41 0.54
C ARG A 170 -21.59 -14.49 1.36
N ASP A 171 -20.65 -15.32 0.93
CA ASP A 171 -19.35 -15.44 1.59
C ASP A 171 -18.54 -14.13 1.39
N ILE A 172 -18.66 -13.53 0.20
CA ILE A 172 -18.08 -12.22 -0.11
C ILE A 172 -18.70 -11.10 0.75
N GLU A 173 -20.02 -11.07 0.87
CA GLU A 173 -20.73 -10.09 1.70
C GLU A 173 -20.37 -10.23 3.19
N ALA A 174 -20.23 -11.47 3.69
CA ALA A 174 -19.81 -11.72 5.07
C ALA A 174 -18.41 -11.17 5.34
N VAL A 175 -17.48 -11.37 4.41
CA VAL A 175 -16.14 -10.79 4.47
C VAL A 175 -16.23 -9.27 4.45
N GLN A 176 -16.92 -8.67 3.46
CA GLN A 176 -17.06 -7.22 3.39
C GLN A 176 -17.61 -6.64 4.69
N LYS A 177 -18.67 -7.22 5.25
CA LYS A 177 -19.26 -6.78 6.52
C LYS A 177 -18.28 -6.82 7.69
N GLY A 178 -17.41 -7.83 7.75
CA GLY A 178 -16.36 -7.94 8.77
C GLY A 178 -15.21 -6.94 8.61
N PHE A 179 -14.95 -6.44 7.40
CA PHE A 179 -13.84 -5.52 7.08
C PHE A 179 -14.28 -4.10 6.68
N LEU A 180 -15.58 -3.82 6.71
CA LEU A 180 -16.14 -2.48 6.54
C LEU A 180 -15.86 -1.60 7.77
N GLU A 181 -15.75 -2.21 8.95
CA GLU A 181 -15.31 -1.52 10.16
C GLU A 181 -13.78 -1.40 10.16
N ASP A 182 -13.28 -0.18 9.94
CA ASP A 182 -11.86 0.16 9.97
C ASP A 182 -11.30 -0.18 11.37
N THR A 183 -10.76 -1.39 11.52
CA THR A 183 -10.01 -1.75 12.72
C THR A 183 -8.70 -0.95 12.72
N PRO A 184 -8.36 -0.21 13.80
CA PRO A 184 -7.13 0.57 13.86
C PRO A 184 -5.90 -0.26 13.47
N GLY A 185 -5.08 0.28 12.56
CA GLY A 185 -3.86 -0.39 12.07
C GLY A 185 -4.08 -1.36 10.90
N MET A 186 -5.32 -1.58 10.45
CA MET A 186 -5.62 -2.37 9.25
C MET A 186 -6.20 -1.51 8.14
N ILE A 187 -5.98 -1.97 6.91
CA ILE A 187 -6.58 -1.38 5.72
C ILE A 187 -7.96 -2.00 5.59
N GLY A 188 -9.03 -1.24 5.86
CA GLY A 188 -10.37 -1.66 5.51
C GLY A 188 -10.55 -1.76 3.99
N VAL A 189 -11.60 -2.45 3.54
CA VAL A 189 -11.92 -2.62 2.11
C VAL A 189 -11.98 -1.26 1.38
N VAL A 190 -12.54 -0.24 2.04
CA VAL A 190 -12.66 1.11 1.46
C VAL A 190 -11.31 1.77 1.29
N ARG A 191 -10.39 1.64 2.26
CA ARG A 191 -9.03 2.16 2.11
C ARG A 191 -8.25 1.39 1.05
N PHE A 192 -8.44 0.06 0.95
CA PHE A 192 -7.80 -0.75 -0.09
C PHE A 192 -8.21 -0.30 -1.50
N ARG A 193 -9.50 -0.05 -1.71
CA ARG A 193 -10.02 0.52 -2.97
C ARG A 193 -9.33 1.84 -3.36
N GLN A 194 -8.93 2.62 -2.36
CA GLN A 194 -8.39 3.97 -2.51
C GLN A 194 -6.88 4.02 -2.70
N ILE A 195 -6.21 2.87 -2.69
CA ILE A 195 -4.79 2.75 -2.96
C ILE A 195 -4.48 3.36 -4.34
N ASP A 196 -3.50 4.25 -4.37
CA ASP A 196 -2.97 4.91 -5.57
C ASP A 196 -2.61 3.93 -6.68
N LEU A 197 -1.88 2.86 -6.36
CA LEU A 197 -1.48 1.81 -7.29
C LEU A 197 -2.68 1.15 -7.97
N LEU A 198 -3.73 0.83 -7.20
CA LEU A 198 -4.93 0.20 -7.75
C LEU A 198 -5.67 1.15 -8.71
N ARG A 199 -5.74 2.45 -8.38
CA ARG A 199 -6.33 3.46 -9.25
C ARG A 199 -5.54 3.64 -10.55
N ILE A 200 -4.20 3.65 -10.48
CA ILE A 200 -3.33 3.73 -11.67
C ILE A 200 -3.51 2.50 -12.57
N LEU A 201 -3.51 1.30 -11.99
CA LEU A 201 -3.70 0.05 -12.74
C LEU A 201 -5.08 0.01 -13.40
N HIS A 202 -6.14 0.37 -12.66
CA HIS A 202 -7.51 0.43 -13.19
C HIS A 202 -7.64 1.40 -14.37
N ARG A 203 -7.04 2.59 -14.30
CA ARG A 203 -7.04 3.55 -15.42
C ARG A 203 -6.34 3.04 -16.67
N ASN A 204 -5.37 2.15 -16.51
CA ASN A 204 -4.49 1.69 -17.59
C ASN A 204 -4.65 0.20 -17.93
N HIS A 205 -5.73 -0.45 -17.48
CA HIS A 205 -5.91 -1.91 -17.61
C HIS A 205 -5.90 -2.39 -19.08
N GLU A 206 -6.40 -1.57 -20.01
CA GLU A 206 -6.39 -1.87 -21.46
C GLU A 206 -4.97 -1.94 -22.06
N PHE A 207 -3.97 -1.35 -21.39
CA PHE A 207 -2.62 -1.14 -21.93
C PHE A 207 -1.56 -2.08 -21.37
N GLN A 208 -1.96 -3.10 -20.60
CA GLN A 208 -1.05 -4.10 -20.00
C GLN A 208 0.12 -3.41 -19.27
N PRO A 209 -0.16 -2.71 -18.16
CA PRO A 209 0.86 -1.97 -17.44
C PRO A 209 2.03 -2.89 -17.08
N LYS A 210 3.26 -2.42 -17.28
CA LYS A 210 4.45 -3.26 -17.12
C LYS A 210 5.09 -3.00 -15.76
N PHE A 211 4.99 -3.98 -14.88
CA PHE A 211 5.70 -3.98 -13.60
C PHE A 211 7.09 -4.60 -13.73
N THR A 212 8.11 -3.92 -13.20
CA THR A 212 9.47 -4.44 -13.04
C THR A 212 9.88 -4.38 -11.57
N PHE A 213 10.36 -5.51 -11.04
CA PHE A 213 10.93 -5.55 -9.70
C PHE A 213 12.36 -4.98 -9.73
N ASP A 214 12.60 -3.90 -9.00
CA ASP A 214 13.88 -3.18 -9.03
C ASP A 214 14.87 -3.72 -7.99
N GLY A 215 14.37 -4.38 -6.94
CA GLY A 215 15.23 -5.03 -5.94
C GLY A 215 14.67 -4.99 -4.52
N LEU A 216 15.40 -5.67 -3.63
CA LEU A 216 15.18 -5.61 -2.19
C LEU A 216 16.00 -4.43 -1.63
N GLN A 217 15.34 -3.43 -1.05
CA GLN A 217 16.01 -2.27 -0.46
C GLN A 217 16.56 -2.58 0.92
N SER A 218 15.77 -3.26 1.75
CA SER A 218 16.17 -3.70 3.09
C SER A 218 15.33 -4.89 3.52
N TRP A 219 15.83 -5.65 4.49
CA TRP A 219 15.06 -6.67 5.15
C TRP A 219 15.53 -6.83 6.59
N GLN A 220 14.62 -7.24 7.45
CA GLN A 220 14.86 -7.46 8.87
C GLN A 220 14.06 -8.69 9.29
N GLN A 221 14.70 -9.57 10.05
CA GLN A 221 14.02 -10.67 10.70
C GLN A 221 13.75 -10.33 12.15
N ASP A 222 12.51 -10.54 12.60
CA ASP A 222 12.09 -10.42 13.98
C ASP A 222 11.34 -11.69 14.43
N ALA A 223 10.85 -11.70 15.67
CA ALA A 223 10.07 -12.82 16.20
C ALA A 223 8.72 -13.03 15.47
N SER A 224 8.20 -12.00 14.80
CA SER A 224 6.94 -12.03 14.06
C SER A 224 7.10 -12.49 12.61
N GLY A 225 8.33 -12.50 12.09
CA GLY A 225 8.64 -13.02 10.76
C GLY A 225 9.75 -12.24 10.06
N LEU A 226 9.69 -12.24 8.73
CA LEU A 226 10.65 -11.52 7.89
C LEU A 226 9.97 -10.28 7.32
N ARG A 227 10.46 -9.10 7.65
CA ARG A 227 10.01 -7.83 7.07
C ARG A 227 10.95 -7.44 5.94
N CYS A 228 10.41 -7.08 4.80
CA CYS A 228 11.16 -6.66 3.62
C CYS A 228 10.64 -5.31 3.14
N LYS A 229 11.55 -4.43 2.72
CA LYS A 229 11.24 -3.28 1.89
C LYS A 229 11.76 -3.54 0.50
N SER A 230 10.89 -3.49 -0.49
CA SER A 230 11.25 -3.72 -1.88
C SER A 230 10.83 -2.54 -2.74
N ALA A 231 11.52 -2.39 -3.86
CA ALA A 231 11.24 -1.39 -4.87
C ALA A 231 10.77 -2.05 -6.15
N GLY A 232 9.90 -1.37 -6.87
CA GLY A 232 9.57 -1.72 -8.24
C GLY A 232 9.25 -0.48 -9.05
N THR A 233 9.27 -0.63 -10.37
CA THR A 233 8.85 0.40 -11.31
C THR A 233 7.64 -0.10 -12.08
N LEU A 234 6.59 0.72 -12.12
CA LEU A 234 5.41 0.47 -12.95
C LEU A 234 5.43 1.45 -14.12
N VAL A 235 5.43 0.93 -15.33
CA VAL A 235 5.37 1.73 -16.56
C VAL A 235 3.98 1.61 -17.18
N THR A 236 3.33 2.75 -17.39
CA THR A 236 2.02 2.86 -18.05
C THR A 236 2.07 3.98 -19.10
N PRO A 237 1.04 4.13 -19.97
CA PRO A 237 0.93 5.30 -20.84
C PRO A 237 0.97 6.64 -20.10
N GLU A 238 0.50 6.70 -18.85
CA GLU A 238 0.57 7.92 -18.03
C GLU A 238 2.02 8.29 -17.65
N GLY A 239 2.90 7.29 -17.48
CA GLY A 239 4.26 7.55 -17.03
C GLY A 239 4.96 6.35 -16.40
N SER A 240 6.02 6.66 -15.67
CA SER A 240 6.80 5.70 -14.88
C SER A 240 6.68 6.04 -13.40
N TYR A 241 6.18 5.07 -12.63
CA TYR A 241 5.93 5.17 -11.20
C TYR A 241 6.94 4.33 -10.44
N LYS A 242 7.68 4.95 -9.52
CA LYS A 242 8.52 4.26 -8.55
C LYS A 242 7.65 3.82 -7.38
N LEU A 243 7.59 2.52 -7.14
CA LEU A 243 6.80 1.89 -6.12
C LEU A 243 7.68 1.42 -4.97
N ASN A 244 7.22 1.62 -3.74
CA ASN A 244 7.84 1.09 -2.54
C ASN A 244 6.84 0.15 -1.85
N PHE A 245 7.26 -1.09 -1.60
CA PHE A 245 6.45 -2.09 -0.94
C PHE A 245 7.06 -2.47 0.40
N ASP A 246 6.27 -2.34 1.47
CA ASP A 246 6.56 -2.98 2.74
C ASP A 246 5.89 -4.35 2.73
N MET A 247 6.67 -5.41 2.95
CA MET A 247 6.20 -6.79 2.93
C MET A 247 6.57 -7.49 4.21
N MET A 248 5.74 -8.46 4.60
CA MET A 248 5.99 -9.29 5.76
C MET A 248 5.71 -10.75 5.44
N ARG A 249 6.71 -11.61 5.60
CA ARG A 249 6.53 -13.06 5.58
C ARG A 249 6.22 -13.51 7.00
N GLN A 250 4.97 -13.89 7.24
CA GLN A 250 4.55 -14.43 8.53
C GLN A 250 4.61 -15.96 8.49
N ILE A 251 4.98 -16.56 9.62
CA ILE A 251 4.96 -18.02 9.81
C ILE A 251 3.77 -18.33 10.71
N PRO A 252 2.56 -18.54 10.14
CA PRO A 252 1.42 -18.99 10.91
C PRO A 252 1.69 -20.35 11.58
N THR A 253 1.14 -20.56 12.77
CA THR A 253 1.27 -21.81 13.52
C THR A 253 0.70 -22.98 12.72
N GLY A 254 1.57 -23.87 12.22
CA GLY A 254 1.17 -25.08 11.50
C GLY A 254 0.90 -24.91 9.99
N SER A 255 1.01 -23.69 9.45
CA SER A 255 0.79 -23.40 8.03
C SER A 255 2.10 -23.01 7.34
N ARG A 256 2.12 -23.05 6.00
CA ARG A 256 3.28 -22.59 5.22
C ARG A 256 3.45 -21.06 5.40
N PRO A 257 4.68 -20.53 5.40
CA PRO A 257 4.90 -19.09 5.44
C PRO A 257 4.20 -18.39 4.29
N VAL A 258 3.45 -17.32 4.57
CA VAL A 258 2.73 -16.53 3.58
C VAL A 258 3.30 -15.11 3.55
N TRP A 259 3.49 -14.58 2.34
CA TRP A 259 3.84 -13.18 2.14
C TRP A 259 2.59 -12.31 2.22
N ARG A 260 2.70 -11.25 3.02
CA ARG A 260 1.70 -10.19 3.14
C ARG A 260 2.28 -8.89 2.62
N VAL A 261 1.48 -8.17 1.83
CA VAL A 261 1.81 -6.80 1.42
C VAL A 261 1.20 -5.83 2.43
N VAL A 262 2.04 -5.08 3.13
CA VAL A 262 1.59 -4.07 4.09
C VAL A 262 1.30 -2.79 3.31
N ALA A 263 0.03 -2.38 3.18
CA ALA A 263 -0.21 -1.14 2.46
C ALA A 263 0.23 0.07 3.29
N PRO A 264 1.05 0.96 2.72
CA PRO A 264 1.54 2.14 3.40
C PRO A 264 0.41 3.15 3.63
N THR A 265 0.56 3.99 4.65
CA THR A 265 -0.37 5.08 4.94
C THR A 265 -0.38 6.16 3.85
N GLN A 266 0.74 6.32 3.13
CA GLN A 266 0.92 7.35 2.09
C GLN A 266 0.68 6.84 0.66
N GLY A 267 0.29 5.58 0.46
CA GLY A 267 0.24 4.96 -0.87
C GLY A 267 1.57 4.34 -1.31
N PHE A 268 1.54 3.50 -2.35
CA PHE A 268 2.71 2.75 -2.81
C PHE A 268 3.62 3.57 -3.73
N VAL A 269 3.12 4.66 -4.31
CA VAL A 269 3.89 5.50 -5.24
C VAL A 269 4.81 6.43 -4.46
N GLY A 270 6.11 6.12 -4.46
CA GLY A 270 7.16 6.96 -3.86
C GLY A 270 7.66 8.07 -4.77
N GLY A 271 7.38 8.00 -6.07
CA GLY A 271 7.72 9.03 -7.04
C GLY A 271 7.17 8.68 -8.42
N ALA A 272 6.95 9.69 -9.26
CA ALA A 272 6.39 9.51 -10.59
C ALA A 272 7.05 10.46 -11.59
N LYS A 273 7.21 9.99 -12.82
CA LYS A 273 7.50 10.82 -13.98
C LYS A 273 6.41 10.60 -15.02
N PHE A 274 5.87 11.68 -15.57
CA PHE A 274 4.70 11.67 -16.42
C PHE A 274 5.06 11.89 -17.89
N THR A 275 4.31 11.25 -18.77
CA THR A 275 4.21 11.64 -20.18
C THR A 275 3.29 12.86 -20.32
N ARG A 276 3.15 13.42 -21.53
CA ARG A 276 2.15 14.48 -21.75
C ARG A 276 0.73 13.99 -21.53
N TYR A 277 0.45 12.74 -21.87
CA TYR A 277 -0.83 12.09 -21.56
C TYR A 277 -1.06 12.01 -20.05
N GLY A 278 -0.09 11.54 -19.27
CA GLY A 278 -0.20 11.47 -17.81
C GLY A 278 -0.41 12.84 -17.16
N GLN A 279 0.28 13.87 -17.64
CA GLN A 279 0.07 15.24 -17.18
C GLN A 279 -1.35 15.73 -17.48
N GLN A 280 -1.87 15.44 -18.68
CA GLN A 280 -3.25 15.78 -19.03
C GLN A 280 -4.28 15.04 -18.16
N ILE A 281 -4.00 13.79 -17.80
CA ILE A 281 -4.82 12.97 -16.89
C ILE A 281 -4.87 13.58 -15.48
N LEU A 282 -3.74 14.07 -14.95
CA LEU A 282 -3.71 14.79 -13.67
C LEU A 282 -4.53 16.10 -13.72
N GLU A 283 -4.43 16.85 -14.82
CA GLU A 283 -5.23 18.07 -15.02
C GLU A 283 -6.74 17.76 -15.10
N VAL A 284 -7.11 16.68 -15.80
CA VAL A 284 -8.51 16.23 -15.91
C VAL A 284 -9.07 15.83 -14.55
N GLU A 285 -8.35 15.02 -13.78
CA GLU A 285 -8.74 14.61 -12.43
C GLU A 285 -8.90 15.83 -11.50
N ALA A 286 -7.95 16.77 -11.54
CA ALA A 286 -7.98 17.99 -10.73
C ALA A 286 -9.15 18.91 -11.10
N ALA A 287 -9.40 19.14 -12.39
CA ALA A 287 -10.52 19.94 -12.87
C ALA A 287 -11.87 19.33 -12.44
N GLY A 288 -12.02 18.01 -12.55
CA GLY A 288 -13.24 17.32 -12.13
C GLY A 288 -13.46 17.37 -10.62
N ARG A 289 -12.39 17.25 -9.83
CA ARG A 289 -12.45 17.40 -8.37
C ARG A 289 -12.87 18.83 -7.97
N SER A 290 -12.28 19.84 -8.60
CA SER A 290 -12.61 21.25 -8.32
C SER A 290 -14.05 21.58 -8.70
N LEU A 291 -14.52 21.12 -9.87
CA LEU A 291 -15.93 21.21 -10.27
C LEU A 291 -16.88 20.69 -9.17
N VAL A 292 -16.57 19.53 -8.59
CA VAL A 292 -17.44 18.93 -7.57
C VAL A 292 -17.34 19.68 -6.25
N TYR A 293 -16.14 19.86 -5.69
CA TYR A 293 -15.99 20.43 -4.35
C TYR A 293 -16.19 21.95 -4.31
N ASP A 294 -15.57 22.67 -5.24
CA ASP A 294 -15.55 24.15 -5.21
C ASP A 294 -16.79 24.75 -5.86
N ALA A 295 -17.35 24.08 -6.87
CA ALA A 295 -18.56 24.53 -7.56
C ALA A 295 -19.82 23.82 -7.03
N LEU A 296 -19.99 22.53 -7.31
CA LEU A 296 -21.24 21.81 -7.03
C LEU A 296 -21.61 21.83 -5.54
N LEU A 297 -20.73 21.33 -4.67
CA LEU A 297 -21.02 21.21 -3.23
C LEU A 297 -21.10 22.56 -2.52
N THR A 298 -20.25 23.52 -2.91
CA THR A 298 -20.30 24.87 -2.35
C THR A 298 -21.62 25.57 -2.66
N VAL A 299 -22.12 25.48 -3.90
CA VAL A 299 -23.42 26.06 -4.24
C VAL A 299 -24.55 25.29 -3.56
N PHE A 300 -24.45 23.96 -3.46
CA PHE A 300 -25.45 23.16 -2.76
C PHE A 300 -25.59 23.56 -1.30
N ALA A 301 -24.48 23.84 -0.62
CA ALA A 301 -24.50 24.30 0.77
C ALA A 301 -25.08 25.71 0.93
N ARG A 302 -24.78 26.63 0.01
CA ARG A 302 -25.10 28.07 0.15
C ARG A 302 -26.45 28.50 -0.41
N ALA A 303 -26.98 27.79 -1.41
CA ALA A 303 -28.16 28.23 -2.14
C ALA A 303 -29.10 27.04 -2.47
N PRO A 304 -29.79 26.46 -1.47
CA PRO A 304 -30.73 25.35 -1.67
C PRO A 304 -31.75 25.60 -2.79
N GLN A 305 -32.20 26.85 -2.92
CA GLN A 305 -33.22 27.28 -3.85
C GLN A 305 -32.80 27.22 -5.32
N VAL A 306 -31.50 27.19 -5.64
CA VAL A 306 -31.04 27.15 -7.04
C VAL A 306 -30.70 25.74 -7.50
N ARG A 307 -30.80 24.72 -6.63
CA ARG A 307 -30.46 23.33 -6.96
C ARG A 307 -31.24 22.75 -8.15
N PRO A 308 -32.54 23.04 -8.34
CA PRO A 308 -33.25 22.56 -9.53
C PRO A 308 -32.69 23.13 -10.83
N MET A 309 -32.29 24.40 -10.83
CA MET A 309 -31.69 25.05 -11.99
C MET A 309 -30.28 24.52 -12.25
N LEU A 310 -29.48 24.36 -11.19
CA LEU A 310 -28.14 23.77 -11.29
C LEU A 310 -28.15 22.42 -11.97
N LEU A 311 -29.09 21.56 -11.61
CA LEU A 311 -29.19 20.22 -12.18
C LEU A 311 -29.36 20.25 -13.72
N GLN A 312 -30.13 21.22 -14.23
CA GLN A 312 -30.30 21.40 -15.67
C GLN A 312 -29.01 21.89 -16.34
N GLU A 313 -28.27 22.76 -15.68
CA GLU A 313 -27.01 23.33 -16.18
C GLU A 313 -25.85 22.30 -16.13
N PHE A 314 -25.71 21.54 -15.05
CA PHE A 314 -24.67 20.51 -14.91
C PHE A 314 -24.85 19.33 -15.87
N ASN A 315 -26.03 19.17 -16.47
CA ASN A 315 -26.25 18.21 -17.54
C ASN A 315 -25.72 18.69 -18.90
N GLN A 316 -25.39 19.97 -19.05
CA GLN A 316 -24.87 20.53 -20.29
C GLN A 316 -23.33 20.47 -20.33
N PRO A 317 -22.73 20.17 -21.50
CA PRO A 317 -21.27 20.19 -21.66
C PRO A 317 -20.72 21.61 -21.45
N GLY A 318 -19.57 21.73 -20.77
CA GLY A 318 -18.80 22.98 -20.72
C GLY A 318 -19.36 24.04 -19.77
N PHE A 319 -20.10 23.63 -18.75
CA PHE A 319 -20.65 24.52 -17.73
C PHE A 319 -19.56 25.40 -17.08
N GLN A 320 -19.63 26.73 -17.30
CA GLN A 320 -18.72 27.70 -16.67
C GLN A 320 -19.28 28.15 -15.32
N HIS A 321 -18.59 27.76 -14.24
CA HIS A 321 -19.13 27.66 -12.87
C HIS A 321 -19.66 28.95 -12.25
N PHE A 322 -19.25 30.11 -12.73
CA PHE A 322 -19.59 31.39 -12.09
C PHE A 322 -20.55 32.27 -12.89
N ASP A 323 -20.69 32.02 -14.18
CA ASP A 323 -21.52 32.91 -15.01
C ASP A 323 -23.00 32.75 -14.71
N PHE A 324 -23.43 31.58 -14.25
CA PHE A 324 -24.82 31.38 -13.81
C PHE A 324 -25.13 32.03 -12.44
N LEU A 325 -24.14 32.18 -11.54
CA LEU A 325 -24.33 32.82 -10.23
C LEU A 325 -24.42 34.34 -10.31
N LYS A 326 -23.77 34.95 -11.31
CA LYS A 326 -23.81 36.41 -11.54
C LYS A 326 -25.24 36.95 -11.66
N PRO A 327 -26.14 36.42 -12.52
CA PRO A 327 -27.52 36.88 -12.59
C PRO A 327 -28.34 36.53 -11.34
N LEU A 328 -28.02 35.45 -10.63
CA LEU A 328 -28.70 35.08 -9.38
C LEU A 328 -28.42 36.06 -8.25
N SER A 329 -27.15 36.45 -8.06
CA SER A 329 -26.78 37.49 -7.09
C SER A 329 -27.38 38.85 -7.45
N GLY A 330 -27.37 39.22 -8.74
CA GLY A 330 -28.02 40.43 -9.23
C GLY A 330 -29.53 40.45 -8.98
N ARG A 331 -30.23 39.34 -9.25
CA ARG A 331 -31.68 39.22 -9.01
C ARG A 331 -32.03 39.21 -7.53
N ALA A 332 -31.24 38.53 -6.69
CA ALA A 332 -31.44 38.52 -5.24
C ALA A 332 -31.27 39.92 -4.63
N ALA A 333 -30.32 40.71 -5.14
CA ALA A 333 -30.13 42.10 -4.74
C ALA A 333 -31.28 43.02 -5.18
N LEU A 334 -31.83 42.79 -6.39
CA LEU A 334 -32.88 43.64 -6.97
C LEU A 334 -34.29 43.35 -6.44
N MET A 335 -34.64 42.09 -6.19
CA MET A 335 -36.02 41.70 -5.85
C MET A 335 -36.26 41.50 -4.35
N GLY A 336 -35.24 41.72 -3.51
CA GLY A 336 -35.31 41.54 -2.06
C GLY A 336 -35.43 40.07 -1.64
N ALA A 337 -35.17 39.77 -0.37
CA ALA A 337 -35.15 38.41 0.17
C ALA A 337 -36.49 37.64 0.05
N GLY A 338 -37.57 38.31 -0.35
CA GLY A 338 -38.90 37.73 -0.57
C GLY A 338 -39.24 37.40 -2.03
N ALA A 339 -38.32 37.65 -2.98
CA ALA A 339 -38.52 37.28 -4.38
C ALA A 339 -38.75 35.77 -4.48
N SER A 340 -39.88 35.39 -5.09
CA SER A 340 -40.34 34.01 -5.24
C SER A 340 -39.18 33.09 -5.61
N LEU A 341 -38.87 32.15 -4.72
CA LEU A 341 -37.95 31.06 -5.02
C LEU A 341 -38.41 30.43 -6.35
N PRO A 342 -37.50 30.13 -7.29
CA PRO A 342 -37.89 29.46 -8.52
C PRO A 342 -38.68 28.21 -8.14
N GLN A 343 -39.90 28.09 -8.67
CA GLN A 343 -40.73 26.92 -8.41
C GLN A 343 -39.97 25.67 -8.86
N GLU A 344 -40.00 24.63 -8.04
CA GLU A 344 -39.43 23.34 -8.41
C GLU A 344 -40.08 22.89 -9.73
N PRO A 345 -39.31 22.54 -10.77
CA PRO A 345 -39.88 22.12 -12.04
C PRO A 345 -40.73 20.86 -11.83
N PRO A 346 -41.85 20.70 -12.57
CA PRO A 346 -42.68 19.50 -12.46
C PRO A 346 -41.84 18.23 -12.64
N GLY A 347 -41.96 17.28 -11.70
CA GLY A 347 -41.22 16.02 -11.74
C GLY A 347 -39.80 16.06 -11.18
N TYR A 348 -39.36 17.18 -10.58
CA TYR A 348 -38.03 17.33 -9.99
C TYR A 348 -37.67 16.19 -9.03
N GLU A 349 -38.56 15.87 -8.09
CA GLU A 349 -38.36 14.80 -7.12
C GLU A 349 -38.14 13.44 -7.79
N THR A 350 -39.00 13.09 -8.75
CA THR A 350 -38.85 11.86 -9.54
C THR A 350 -37.53 11.84 -10.28
N GLN A 351 -37.11 12.96 -10.87
CA GLN A 351 -35.84 13.07 -11.57
C GLN A 351 -34.64 12.81 -10.64
N ILE A 352 -34.61 13.45 -9.47
CA ILE A 352 -33.53 13.26 -8.49
C ILE A 352 -33.49 11.81 -8.01
N LYS A 353 -34.64 11.25 -7.62
CA LYS A 353 -34.72 9.89 -7.09
C LYS A 353 -34.41 8.82 -8.11
N SER A 354 -34.85 8.98 -9.37
CA SER A 354 -34.79 7.92 -10.39
C SER A 354 -33.58 8.01 -11.32
N GLN A 355 -33.17 9.23 -11.70
CA GLN A 355 -32.11 9.44 -12.69
C GLN A 355 -30.77 9.81 -12.04
N PHE A 356 -30.80 10.67 -11.01
CA PHE A 356 -29.57 11.17 -10.40
C PHE A 356 -29.06 10.34 -9.23
N PHE A 357 -29.88 9.47 -8.64
CA PHE A 357 -29.43 8.64 -7.54
C PHE A 357 -29.33 7.17 -7.96
N VAL A 358 -28.13 6.62 -7.78
CA VAL A 358 -27.83 5.20 -8.02
C VAL A 358 -27.43 4.55 -6.69
N PRO A 359 -28.26 3.66 -6.12
CA PRO A 359 -27.88 2.91 -4.94
C PRO A 359 -26.75 1.93 -5.30
N LEU A 360 -25.63 1.97 -4.56
CA LEU A 360 -24.49 1.06 -4.78
C LEU A 360 -24.79 -0.37 -4.34
N ASP A 361 -25.57 -0.51 -3.26
CA ASP A 361 -26.01 -1.80 -2.78
C ASP A 361 -27.46 -2.06 -3.17
N ARG A 362 -27.69 -3.18 -3.86
CA ARG A 362 -29.03 -3.80 -3.99
C ARG A 362 -29.42 -4.52 -2.70
N LEU A 363 -29.12 -3.92 -1.56
CA LEU A 363 -29.48 -4.52 -0.28
C LEU A 363 -31.00 -4.59 -0.16
N ASP A 364 -31.44 -5.57 0.62
CA ASP A 364 -32.85 -5.83 0.89
C ASP A 364 -33.54 -4.52 1.30
N ALA A 365 -34.31 -3.96 0.35
CA ALA A 365 -35.06 -2.70 0.50
C ALA A 365 -36.04 -2.72 1.70
N THR A 366 -36.22 -3.89 2.32
CA THR A 366 -37.11 -4.14 3.44
C THR A 366 -36.58 -3.66 4.78
N ARG A 367 -35.25 -3.53 4.99
CA ARG A 367 -34.70 -3.29 6.34
C ARG A 367 -34.51 -1.82 6.71
N ASP A 368 -34.08 -0.99 5.77
CA ASP A 368 -33.65 0.39 6.06
C ASP A 368 -34.54 1.46 5.39
N GLY A 369 -35.71 1.09 4.86
CA GLY A 369 -36.55 2.00 4.08
C GLY A 369 -35.96 2.32 2.70
N ASP A 370 -36.70 3.10 1.90
CA ASP A 370 -36.26 3.41 0.53
C ASP A 370 -35.02 4.34 0.55
N PRO A 371 -33.84 3.89 0.09
CA PRO A 371 -32.64 4.72 0.04
C PRO A 371 -32.82 5.98 -0.83
N ARG A 372 -33.72 5.94 -1.82
CA ARG A 372 -34.03 7.10 -2.68
C ARG A 372 -34.72 8.22 -1.89
N GLU A 373 -35.60 7.88 -0.95
CA GLU A 373 -36.26 8.84 -0.06
C GLU A 373 -35.27 9.52 0.88
N LYS A 374 -34.39 8.72 1.51
CA LYS A 374 -33.33 9.23 2.37
C LYS A 374 -32.38 10.15 1.60
N PHE A 375 -32.00 9.75 0.39
CA PHE A 375 -31.12 10.54 -0.45
C PHE A 375 -31.79 11.85 -0.85
N PHE A 376 -33.05 11.81 -1.29
CA PHE A 376 -33.79 13.00 -1.67
C PHE A 376 -33.94 14.00 -0.51
N ALA A 377 -34.19 13.50 0.70
CA ALA A 377 -34.21 14.35 1.90
C ALA A 377 -32.84 15.00 2.15
N ALA A 378 -31.75 14.24 2.13
CA ALA A 378 -30.40 14.79 2.27
C ALA A 378 -30.05 15.80 1.16
N TRP A 379 -30.46 15.51 -0.08
CA TRP A 379 -30.32 16.38 -1.23
C TRP A 379 -31.06 17.71 -1.05
N ARG A 380 -32.32 17.69 -0.57
CA ARG A 380 -33.11 18.90 -0.29
C ARG A 380 -32.57 19.72 0.87
N GLU A 381 -31.89 19.08 1.82
CA GLU A 381 -31.29 19.77 2.97
C GLU A 381 -29.85 20.26 2.69
N GLY A 382 -29.24 19.91 1.56
CA GLY A 382 -27.86 20.32 1.24
C GLY A 382 -26.81 19.59 2.05
N ARG A 383 -27.11 18.35 2.42
CA ARG A 383 -26.33 17.52 3.33
C ARG A 383 -25.27 16.66 2.63
N ILE A 384 -24.89 17.03 1.40
CA ILE A 384 -23.83 16.37 0.64
C ILE A 384 -22.59 17.25 0.76
N VAL A 385 -21.53 16.71 1.36
CA VAL A 385 -20.31 17.44 1.69
C VAL A 385 -19.08 16.67 1.24
N GLN A 386 -17.93 17.34 1.22
CA GLN A 386 -16.66 16.70 0.89
C GLN A 386 -16.25 15.67 1.98
N PRO A 387 -15.48 14.64 1.63
CA PRO A 387 -14.94 13.69 2.60
C PRO A 387 -14.13 14.39 3.70
N GLY A 388 -14.26 13.93 4.95
CA GLY A 388 -13.62 14.55 6.10
C GLY A 388 -14.45 15.61 6.81
N ALA A 389 -15.52 16.13 6.18
CA ALA A 389 -16.35 17.16 6.78
C ALA A 389 -17.22 16.63 7.94
N ILE A 390 -17.67 15.37 7.86
CA ILE A 390 -18.44 14.69 8.92
C ILE A 390 -17.62 13.53 9.51
N LEU A 391 -17.02 12.70 8.64
CA LEU A 391 -16.17 11.58 9.06
C LEU A 391 -14.70 12.03 9.09
N ALA A 392 -14.21 12.47 10.25
CA ALA A 392 -12.86 13.03 10.41
C ALA A 392 -11.71 12.19 9.79
N GLU A 393 -11.86 10.86 9.72
CA GLU A 393 -10.88 9.94 9.14
C GLU A 393 -11.47 9.15 7.97
N SER A 394 -12.24 9.81 7.10
CA SER A 394 -12.82 9.17 5.92
C SER A 394 -11.72 8.51 5.08
N PRO A 395 -11.74 7.19 4.85
CA PRO A 395 -10.77 6.52 3.99
C PRO A 395 -11.02 6.81 2.51
N ASP A 396 -12.21 7.33 2.16
CA ASP A 396 -12.68 7.56 0.80
C ASP A 396 -12.39 8.99 0.36
N GLN A 397 -11.12 9.32 0.12
CA GLN A 397 -10.70 10.70 -0.19
C GLN A 397 -10.30 10.92 -1.64
N ALA A 398 -9.83 9.87 -2.32
CA ALA A 398 -9.26 10.02 -3.64
C ALA A 398 -10.29 9.68 -4.72
N PRO A 399 -10.38 10.46 -5.80
CA PRO A 399 -11.31 10.16 -6.86
C PRO A 399 -10.84 8.93 -7.64
N ILE A 400 -11.81 8.17 -8.17
CA ILE A 400 -11.57 7.01 -9.03
C ILE A 400 -11.99 7.40 -10.45
N MET A 401 -11.02 7.40 -11.36
CA MET A 401 -11.26 7.72 -12.77
C MET A 401 -11.24 6.44 -13.61
N THR A 402 -12.14 6.36 -14.57
CA THR A 402 -12.15 5.36 -15.63
C THR A 402 -12.00 6.09 -16.95
N VAL A 403 -11.00 5.71 -17.75
CA VAL A 403 -10.74 6.30 -19.06
C VAL A 403 -11.03 5.23 -20.11
N THR A 404 -11.96 5.52 -21.01
CA THR A 404 -12.26 4.69 -22.18
C THR A 404 -12.02 5.50 -23.45
N GLU A 405 -12.08 4.87 -24.63
CA GLU A 405 -12.00 5.59 -25.90
C GLU A 405 -13.11 6.63 -26.09
N LYS A 406 -14.29 6.39 -25.49
CA LYS A 406 -15.53 7.14 -25.74
C LYS A 406 -15.96 8.06 -24.61
N SER A 407 -15.38 7.90 -23.42
CA SER A 407 -15.69 8.74 -22.28
C SER A 407 -14.63 8.64 -21.19
N ILE A 408 -14.55 9.70 -20.39
CA ILE A 408 -13.86 9.72 -19.12
C ILE A 408 -14.92 9.83 -18.04
N GLU A 409 -14.88 8.96 -17.05
CA GLU A 409 -15.78 9.00 -15.91
C GLU A 409 -14.96 9.21 -14.64
N LEU A 410 -15.33 10.19 -13.84
CA LEU A 410 -14.68 10.50 -12.56
C LEU A 410 -15.68 10.36 -11.43
N ARG A 411 -15.37 9.48 -10.48
CA ARG A 411 -16.11 9.30 -9.23
C ARG A 411 -15.41 10.11 -8.14
N VAL A 412 -16.00 11.24 -7.78
CA VAL A 412 -15.47 12.11 -6.72
C VAL A 412 -16.16 11.76 -5.40
N PRO A 413 -15.44 11.25 -4.39
CA PRO A 413 -16.07 10.80 -3.15
C PRO A 413 -16.71 11.96 -2.40
N VAL A 414 -17.83 11.69 -1.73
CA VAL A 414 -18.61 12.62 -0.92
C VAL A 414 -19.17 11.93 0.33
N GLU A 415 -19.54 12.72 1.32
CA GLU A 415 -20.26 12.28 2.52
C GLU A 415 -21.68 12.82 2.47
N ILE A 416 -22.67 11.97 2.79
CA ILE A 416 -24.09 12.31 2.79
C ILE A 416 -24.61 12.22 4.22
N GLN A 417 -24.89 13.37 4.84
CA GLN A 417 -25.46 13.39 6.19
C GLN A 417 -26.92 12.92 6.13
N LEU A 418 -27.22 11.81 6.80
CA LEU A 418 -28.58 11.26 6.80
C LEU A 418 -29.52 12.11 7.66
N PRO A 419 -30.81 12.26 7.28
CA PRO A 419 -31.79 12.95 8.11
C PRO A 419 -32.06 12.19 9.43
N ARG A 420 -32.22 12.92 10.54
CA ARG A 420 -32.85 12.44 11.79
C ARG A 420 -32.24 11.24 12.53
N THR A 421 -30.92 11.01 12.46
CA THR A 421 -30.26 10.17 13.49
C THR A 421 -29.65 11.08 14.56
N GLU A 422 -29.83 10.73 15.84
CA GLU A 422 -29.37 11.52 17.01
C GLU A 422 -27.84 11.77 17.04
N ALA A 423 -27.08 11.06 16.20
CA ALA A 423 -25.65 11.28 16.05
C ALA A 423 -25.37 12.26 14.89
N SER A 424 -25.18 13.53 15.22
CA SER A 424 -24.67 14.58 14.32
C SER A 424 -23.32 14.25 13.64
N GLN A 425 -22.68 13.14 14.03
CA GLN A 425 -21.37 12.66 13.58
C GLN A 425 -21.45 11.37 12.74
N SER A 426 -22.53 11.19 12.00
CA SER A 426 -22.70 10.04 11.11
C SER A 426 -23.10 10.47 9.70
N ALA A 427 -22.55 9.76 8.72
CA ALA A 427 -22.78 10.03 7.31
C ALA A 427 -22.75 8.71 6.53
N ALA A 428 -23.46 8.70 5.40
CA ALA A 428 -23.26 7.69 4.38
C ALA A 428 -22.13 8.09 3.45
N ARG A 429 -21.46 7.09 2.88
CA ARG A 429 -20.41 7.27 1.88
C ARG A 429 -21.06 7.31 0.50
N GLY A 430 -20.57 8.17 -0.37
CA GLY A 430 -21.06 8.26 -1.74
C GLY A 430 -20.00 8.79 -2.69
N ALA A 431 -20.37 8.90 -3.96
CA ALA A 431 -19.55 9.53 -4.97
C ALA A 431 -20.43 10.34 -5.93
N VAL A 432 -20.00 11.56 -6.24
CA VAL A 432 -20.53 12.31 -7.37
C VAL A 432 -19.84 11.79 -8.62
N VAL A 433 -20.62 11.29 -9.57
CA VAL A 433 -20.12 10.76 -10.83
C VAL A 433 -20.29 11.82 -11.91
N ILE A 434 -19.17 12.28 -12.44
CA ILE A 434 -19.13 13.19 -13.59
C ILE A 434 -18.54 12.48 -14.80
N VAL A 435 -18.97 12.88 -15.99
CA VAL A 435 -18.56 12.27 -17.26
C VAL A 435 -18.14 13.34 -18.26
N CYS A 436 -17.09 13.06 -19.01
CA CYS A 436 -16.67 13.82 -20.18
C CYS A 436 -16.78 12.89 -21.40
N ASP A 437 -17.75 13.16 -22.27
CA ASP A 437 -18.05 12.45 -23.51
C ASP A 437 -17.86 13.35 -24.75
N ASP A 438 -17.20 14.49 -24.60
CA ASP A 438 -16.91 15.41 -25.70
C ASP A 438 -15.91 14.81 -26.69
N ALA A 439 -16.36 14.62 -27.93
CA ALA A 439 -15.60 13.91 -28.96
C ALA A 439 -14.27 14.60 -29.30
N ALA A 440 -14.23 15.95 -29.31
CA ALA A 440 -13.02 16.69 -29.65
C ALA A 440 -11.97 16.57 -28.54
N PHE A 441 -12.38 16.69 -27.28
CA PHE A 441 -11.52 16.49 -26.12
C PHE A 441 -10.96 15.06 -26.08
N LEU A 442 -11.84 14.06 -26.26
CA LEU A 442 -11.45 12.65 -26.25
C LEU A 442 -10.52 12.29 -27.41
N ALA A 443 -10.74 12.84 -28.61
CA ALA A 443 -9.83 12.64 -29.74
C ALA A 443 -8.40 13.11 -29.39
N LYS A 444 -8.27 14.33 -28.86
CA LYS A 444 -6.98 14.88 -28.41
C LYS A 444 -6.33 14.01 -27.33
N LEU A 445 -7.10 13.58 -26.34
CA LEU A 445 -6.58 12.74 -25.25
C LEU A 445 -6.15 11.36 -25.76
N ASN A 446 -6.91 10.76 -26.66
CA ASN A 446 -6.58 9.49 -27.31
C ASN A 446 -5.31 9.59 -28.17
N ASP A 447 -5.10 10.72 -28.86
CA ASP A 447 -3.88 10.95 -29.62
C ASP A 447 -2.65 11.06 -28.71
N LEU A 448 -2.75 11.78 -27.59
CA LEU A 448 -1.70 11.82 -26.56
C LEU A 448 -1.43 10.43 -25.99
N ARG A 449 -2.48 9.65 -25.74
CA ARG A 449 -2.39 8.27 -25.23
C ARG A 449 -1.64 7.36 -26.20
N LYS A 450 -1.89 7.47 -27.51
CA LYS A 450 -1.17 6.72 -28.55
C LYS A 450 0.29 7.12 -28.67
N SER A 451 0.62 8.41 -28.52
CA SER A 451 2.01 8.90 -28.58
C SER A 451 2.80 8.65 -27.29
N ALA A 452 2.15 8.26 -26.19
CA ALA A 452 2.76 8.15 -24.88
C ALA A 452 3.99 7.23 -24.81
N ALA A 453 4.06 6.20 -25.67
CA ALA A 453 5.17 5.25 -25.68
C ALA A 453 6.53 5.88 -26.05
N VAL A 454 6.53 7.00 -26.77
CA VAL A 454 7.74 7.74 -27.20
C VAL A 454 7.87 9.11 -26.54
N ASP A 455 6.91 9.51 -25.71
CA ASP A 455 6.93 10.79 -25.04
C ASP A 455 8.04 10.85 -23.99
N PRO A 456 8.77 11.97 -23.87
CA PRO A 456 9.74 12.14 -22.81
C PRO A 456 9.05 12.17 -21.44
N LEU A 457 9.66 11.52 -20.46
CA LEU A 457 9.19 11.53 -19.07
C LEU A 457 9.65 12.81 -18.37
N ALA A 458 8.70 13.54 -17.75
CA ALA A 458 8.95 14.76 -17.00
C ALA A 458 8.44 14.65 -15.55
N ASP A 459 8.97 15.48 -14.65
CA ASP A 459 8.44 15.58 -13.29
C ASP A 459 7.02 16.17 -13.31
N PRO A 460 6.14 15.79 -12.35
CA PRO A 460 4.77 16.28 -12.30
C PRO A 460 4.73 17.81 -12.21
N VAL A 461 3.93 18.43 -13.07
CA VAL A 461 3.59 19.85 -12.95
C VAL A 461 2.28 19.96 -12.18
N ALA A 462 2.22 20.88 -11.20
CA ALA A 462 1.00 21.12 -10.46
C ALA A 462 -0.15 21.46 -11.44
N PRO A 463 -1.32 20.79 -11.32
CA PRO A 463 -2.45 21.06 -12.21
C PRO A 463 -2.90 22.51 -12.01
N LYS A 464 -3.16 23.21 -13.12
CA LYS A 464 -3.56 24.63 -13.07
C LYS A 464 -4.98 24.84 -12.56
N GLY A 465 -5.81 23.79 -12.51
CA GLY A 465 -7.23 23.88 -12.16
C GLY A 465 -8.13 24.47 -13.27
N ASP A 466 -7.58 25.32 -14.13
CA ASP A 466 -8.32 26.03 -15.19
C ASP A 466 -8.52 25.22 -16.49
N ALA A 467 -8.23 23.92 -16.50
CA ALA A 467 -8.42 23.11 -17.69
C ALA A 467 -9.91 23.04 -18.02
N ALA A 468 -10.29 23.56 -19.19
CA ALA A 468 -11.66 23.54 -19.70
C ALA A 468 -12.04 22.11 -20.13
N VAL A 469 -12.24 21.22 -19.16
CA VAL A 469 -12.77 19.88 -19.37
C VAL A 469 -14.30 19.97 -19.37
N PRO A 470 -14.99 19.53 -20.43
CA PRO A 470 -16.44 19.65 -20.56
C PRO A 470 -17.17 18.58 -19.74
N TRP A 471 -16.94 18.59 -18.43
CA TRP A 471 -17.59 17.70 -17.48
C TRP A 471 -19.10 17.92 -17.44
N LYS A 472 -19.83 16.82 -17.29
CA LYS A 472 -21.27 16.78 -17.02
C LYS A 472 -21.52 15.96 -15.77
N LEU A 473 -22.49 16.36 -14.95
CA LEU A 473 -22.99 15.51 -13.87
C LEU A 473 -23.75 14.34 -14.47
N ARG A 474 -23.37 13.11 -14.11
CA ARG A 474 -24.06 11.90 -14.55
C ARG A 474 -25.09 11.47 -13.51
N HIS A 475 -24.62 11.21 -12.29
CA HIS A 475 -25.42 10.77 -11.16
C HIS A 475 -24.61 10.84 -9.86
N ILE A 476 -25.23 10.52 -8.73
CA ILE A 476 -24.61 10.34 -7.41
C ILE A 476 -24.85 8.90 -6.97
N GLU A 477 -23.76 8.24 -6.60
CA GLU A 477 -23.72 6.88 -6.08
C GLU A 477 -23.68 6.93 -4.54
N SER A 478 -24.47 6.13 -3.83
CA SER A 478 -24.29 5.92 -2.39
C SER A 478 -24.96 4.61 -1.95
N ASP A 479 -24.40 3.99 -0.92
CA ASP A 479 -25.02 2.85 -0.22
C ASP A 479 -26.06 3.30 0.81
N MET A 480 -26.08 4.60 1.15
CA MET A 480 -26.92 5.20 2.21
C MET A 480 -26.75 4.52 3.58
N HIS A 481 -25.62 3.83 3.80
CA HIS A 481 -25.31 3.17 5.06
C HIS A 481 -24.73 4.14 6.07
N LEU A 482 -25.24 4.06 7.30
CA LEU A 482 -24.77 4.92 8.38
C LEU A 482 -23.36 4.50 8.84
N VAL A 483 -22.35 5.31 8.52
CA VAL A 483 -21.01 5.18 9.08
C VAL A 483 -20.88 6.14 10.26
N LYS A 484 -20.44 5.63 11.41
CA LYS A 484 -20.20 6.42 12.62
C LYS A 484 -18.75 6.90 12.65
N SER A 485 -18.52 8.14 13.07
CA SER A 485 -17.16 8.63 13.33
C SER A 485 -16.49 7.85 14.47
N SER A 486 -15.24 7.41 14.27
CA SER A 486 -14.41 6.73 15.27
C SER A 486 -14.07 7.61 16.48
N ARG A 487 -14.21 8.94 16.35
CA ARG A 487 -13.71 9.95 17.30
C ARG A 487 -14.37 9.95 18.69
N SER A 488 -15.42 9.16 18.90
CA SER A 488 -16.21 9.22 20.13
C SER A 488 -15.63 8.46 21.33
N LYS A 489 -14.69 7.51 21.16
CA LYS A 489 -14.27 6.65 22.29
C LYS A 489 -13.05 7.13 23.07
N ASP A 490 -12.08 7.79 22.42
CA ASP A 490 -10.78 8.06 23.07
C ASP A 490 -10.70 9.42 23.78
N ASN A 491 -11.69 10.29 23.61
CA ASN A 491 -11.76 11.59 24.29
C ASN A 491 -12.77 11.61 25.45
N ALA A 492 -13.36 10.47 25.83
CA ALA A 492 -14.00 10.40 27.14
C ALA A 492 -12.87 10.61 28.16
N PRO A 493 -12.89 11.69 28.97
CA PRO A 493 -11.87 11.90 29.97
C PRO A 493 -11.87 10.65 30.83
N SER A 494 -10.75 9.93 30.83
CA SER A 494 -10.50 8.82 31.73
C SER A 494 -10.51 9.37 33.14
N GLY A 495 -11.71 9.56 33.68
CA GLY A 495 -11.99 9.86 35.08
C GLY A 495 -11.68 8.66 35.96
N GLN A 496 -10.52 8.02 35.75
CA GLN A 496 -9.80 7.40 36.83
C GLN A 496 -9.03 8.53 37.50
N ALA A 497 -9.70 9.19 38.45
CA ALA A 497 -9.00 9.71 39.59
C ALA A 497 -8.25 8.53 40.19
N GLU A 498 -6.95 8.42 39.90
CA GLU A 498 -6.04 7.65 40.73
C GLU A 498 -6.13 8.28 42.12
N THR A 499 -6.93 7.67 42.99
CA THR A 499 -6.81 7.87 44.43
C THR A 499 -5.36 7.57 44.79
N PRO A 500 -4.58 8.53 45.32
CA PRO A 500 -3.20 8.29 45.67
C PRO A 500 -3.14 7.19 46.74
N PRO A 501 -2.21 6.22 46.62
CA PRO A 501 -2.11 5.13 47.56
C PRO A 501 -1.60 5.64 48.90
N GLY A 502 -2.45 5.58 49.92
CA GLY A 502 -2.11 5.43 51.33
C GLY A 502 -1.21 6.50 51.98
N MET A 503 -1.83 7.46 52.67
CA MET A 503 -1.21 8.00 53.90
C MET A 503 -1.56 7.08 55.08
N PRO A 504 -0.58 6.69 55.91
CA PRO A 504 -0.82 5.88 57.11
C PRO A 504 -1.53 6.68 58.20
N LYS A 505 -2.40 6.02 58.96
CA LYS A 505 -2.87 6.48 60.27
C LYS A 505 -2.00 5.89 61.37
#